data_AF-A0A812UQ49-F1
#
_entry.id   AF-A0A812UQ49-F1
#
_cell.length_a   1.000
_cell.length_b   1.000
_cell.length_c   1.000
_cell.angle_alpha   90.00
_cell.angle_beta   90.00
_cell.angle_gamma   90.00
#
_symmetry.space_group_name_H-M   'P 1'
#
loop_
_entity.id
_entity.type
_entity.pdbx_description
1 polymer ?
#
loop_
_entity_poly.entity_id
_entity_poly.type
_entity_poly.pdbx_seq_one_letter_code
_entity_poly.pdbx_strand_id
1 'polypeptide(L)'
;MVYPNVCSLHETVNIEALLKYSAHRTDRRQAVLDAYVLRHCEQGVREGALSTICVNYYKKPHYGRLMAKGPAGQKLTREALAVAFGSHCAELDAPCCHPRLLQRQLQQLDIWDPVKFIMLDKFIVHYKEWRLCLAEYMNNSLDEAKVELTRIFYGGKPSVEAPFLLKLCDEVQCAAQMILRHPSALEWSDLYNDRRNPEFSRLSAILSVEEAKMLAAIYEDIPELFQVFIFDGGYVNDRHLADQ
;
A
#
# COMPACT_ATOMS: atom_id res chain seq x y z
N MET A 1 23.50 6.93 4.27
CA MET A 1 22.57 8.09 4.24
C MET A 1 21.61 7.91 5.41
N VAL A 2 21.61 8.84 6.38
CA VAL A 2 20.72 8.79 7.55
C VAL A 2 19.43 9.51 7.19
N TYR A 3 18.32 8.79 7.22
CA TYR A 3 16.99 9.40 7.04
C TYR A 3 16.45 9.83 8.41
N PRO A 4 15.67 10.92 8.50
CA PRO A 4 15.09 11.34 9.77
C PRO A 4 14.10 10.29 10.27
N ASN A 5 14.15 10.03 11.58
CA ASN A 5 13.08 9.29 12.24
C ASN A 5 11.83 10.18 12.25
N VAL A 6 10.69 9.64 11.80
CA VAL A 6 9.41 10.35 11.75
C VAL A 6 8.56 9.99 12.95
N CYS A 7 8.48 8.70 13.28
CA CYS A 7 7.72 8.21 14.43
C CYS A 7 8.23 6.85 14.89
N SER A 8 7.85 6.50 16.12
CA SER A 8 8.11 5.20 16.72
C SER A 8 6.78 4.58 17.10
N LEU A 9 6.52 3.36 16.63
CA LEU A 9 5.34 2.58 17.00
C LEU A 9 5.74 1.42 17.91
N HIS A 10 4.82 1.01 18.78
CA HIS A 10 4.94 -0.21 19.55
C HIS A 10 4.18 -1.30 18.82
N GLU A 11 4.90 -2.17 18.11
CA GLU A 11 4.33 -3.31 17.39
C GLU A 11 4.05 -4.42 18.41
N THR A 12 2.78 -4.58 18.80
CA THR A 12 2.32 -5.71 19.61
C THR A 12 1.80 -6.82 18.69
N VAL A 13 2.27 -8.05 18.89
CA VAL A 13 1.87 -9.21 18.06
C VAL A 13 1.55 -10.42 18.91
N ASN A 14 0.69 -11.30 18.40
CA ASN A 14 0.50 -12.65 18.92
C ASN A 14 1.70 -13.53 18.56
N ILE A 15 2.74 -13.49 19.41
CA ILE A 15 4.01 -14.14 19.13
C ILE A 15 3.89 -15.66 19.17
N GLU A 16 2.98 -16.23 19.96
CA GLU A 16 2.76 -17.67 19.99
C GLU A 16 2.15 -18.18 18.68
N ALA A 17 1.13 -17.50 18.15
CA ALA A 17 0.54 -17.82 16.86
C ALA A 17 1.58 -17.65 15.74
N LEU A 18 2.38 -16.58 15.80
CA LEU A 18 3.39 -16.30 14.79
C LEU A 18 4.55 -17.31 14.79
N LEU A 19 4.97 -17.77 15.98
CA LEU A 19 5.95 -18.87 16.12
C LEU A 19 5.42 -20.16 15.50
N LYS A 20 4.17 -20.54 15.81
CA LYS A 20 3.51 -21.71 15.21
C LYS A 20 3.45 -21.59 13.70
N TYR A 21 3.01 -20.45 13.17
CA TYR A 21 2.95 -20.20 11.74
C TYR A 21 4.34 -20.32 11.09
N SER A 22 5.35 -19.67 11.65
CA SER A 22 6.72 -19.72 11.15
C SER A 22 7.29 -21.14 11.09
N ALA A 23 6.96 -21.99 12.06
CA ALA A 23 7.40 -23.39 12.12
C ALA A 23 6.91 -24.25 10.94
N HIS A 24 5.83 -23.86 10.25
CA HIS A 24 5.32 -24.58 9.07
C HIS A 24 6.18 -24.35 7.82
N ARG A 25 7.03 -23.32 7.80
CA ARG A 25 7.94 -23.01 6.69
C ARG A 25 7.25 -22.80 5.33
N THR A 26 6.00 -22.33 5.34
CA THR A 26 5.20 -22.10 4.12
C THR A 26 5.16 -20.65 3.68
N ASP A 27 5.73 -19.72 4.44
CA ASP A 27 5.71 -18.30 4.09
C ASP A 27 6.68 -18.01 2.94
N ARG A 28 6.17 -17.33 1.89
CA ARG A 28 6.97 -16.96 0.71
C ARG A 28 8.16 -16.03 1.00
N ARG A 29 8.18 -15.39 2.17
CA ARG A 29 9.27 -14.54 2.68
C ARG A 29 9.76 -15.05 4.04
N GLN A 30 9.89 -16.37 4.18
CA GLN A 30 10.28 -17.04 5.43
C GLN A 30 11.46 -16.39 6.17
N ALA A 31 12.54 -16.01 5.47
CA ALA A 31 13.70 -15.38 6.12
C ALA A 31 13.37 -14.02 6.78
N VAL A 32 12.42 -13.27 6.22
CA VAL A 32 11.94 -12.01 6.80
C VAL A 32 11.08 -12.28 8.02
N LEU A 33 10.20 -13.28 7.95
CA LEU A 33 9.38 -13.73 9.08
C LEU A 33 10.26 -14.22 10.24
N ASP A 34 11.24 -15.06 9.96
CA ASP A 34 12.18 -15.59 10.96
C ASP A 34 12.93 -14.46 11.68
N ALA A 35 13.42 -13.47 10.93
CA ALA A 35 14.13 -12.33 11.51
C ALA A 35 13.23 -11.46 12.40
N TYR A 36 11.95 -11.33 12.05
CA TYR A 36 10.97 -10.59 12.84
C TYR A 36 10.61 -11.34 14.13
N VAL A 37 10.36 -12.66 14.03
CA VAL A 37 10.12 -13.53 15.19
C VAL A 37 11.31 -13.52 16.14
N LEU A 38 12.53 -13.67 15.61
CA LEU A 38 13.76 -13.63 16.41
C LEU A 38 13.87 -12.31 17.18
N ARG A 39 13.57 -11.18 16.52
CA ARG A 39 13.59 -9.86 17.16
C ARG A 39 12.62 -9.77 18.34
N HIS A 40 11.40 -10.31 18.22
CA HIS A 40 10.46 -10.38 19.34
C HIS A 40 10.96 -11.30 20.46
N CYS A 41 11.61 -12.41 20.15
CA CYS A 41 12.20 -13.30 21.15
C CYS A 41 13.36 -12.66 21.92
N GLU A 42 14.19 -11.85 21.24
CA GLU A 42 15.38 -11.24 21.84
C GLU A 42 15.09 -9.90 22.54
N GLN A 43 14.20 -9.08 21.97
CA GLN A 43 13.99 -7.68 22.36
C GLN A 43 12.56 -7.38 22.82
N GLY A 44 11.63 -8.32 22.65
CA GLY A 44 10.23 -8.11 22.93
C GLY A 44 9.91 -8.20 24.41
N VAL A 45 9.07 -7.28 24.89
CA VAL A 45 8.41 -7.42 26.19
C VAL A 45 7.22 -8.34 26.02
N ARG A 46 7.11 -9.39 26.84
CA ARG A 46 6.06 -10.41 26.73
C ARG A 46 4.97 -10.20 27.78
N GLU A 47 3.72 -10.30 27.34
CA GLU A 47 2.52 -10.27 28.18
C GLU A 47 1.58 -11.38 27.70
N GLY A 48 1.60 -12.53 28.37
CA GLY A 48 0.88 -13.73 27.92
C GLY A 48 1.34 -14.20 26.54
N ALA A 49 0.39 -14.34 25.61
CA ALA A 49 0.64 -14.74 24.22
C ALA A 49 1.13 -13.58 23.33
N LEU A 50 1.15 -12.35 23.86
CA LEU A 50 1.55 -11.17 23.12
C LEU A 50 3.02 -10.80 23.38
N SER A 51 3.63 -10.16 22.39
CA SER A 51 4.95 -9.56 22.51
C SER A 51 4.99 -8.21 21.83
N THR A 52 5.60 -7.22 22.49
CA THR A 52 5.71 -5.85 22.01
C THR A 52 7.16 -5.45 21.76
N ILE A 53 7.44 -4.85 20.60
CA ILE A 53 8.72 -4.22 20.27
C ILE A 53 8.53 -2.78 19.82
N CYS A 54 9.55 -1.95 20.00
CA CYS A 54 9.55 -0.58 19.45
C CYS A 54 10.14 -0.58 18.03
N VAL A 55 9.42 0.00 17.07
CA VAL A 55 9.84 0.11 15.67
C VAL A 55 9.87 1.57 15.23
N ASN A 56 11.01 1.98 14.69
CA ASN A 56 11.22 3.31 14.17
C ASN A 56 10.93 3.35 12.66
N TYR A 57 10.16 4.37 12.25
CA TYR A 57 9.75 4.63 10.88
C TYR A 57 10.42 5.89 10.34
N TYR A 58 10.94 5.80 9.11
CA TYR A 58 11.75 6.84 8.51
C TYR A 58 11.17 7.24 7.16
N LYS A 59 11.35 8.50 6.77
CA LYS A 59 10.95 8.99 5.45
C LYS A 59 12.17 9.23 4.57
N LYS A 60 12.17 8.66 3.37
CA LYS A 60 13.18 8.99 2.36
C LYS A 60 12.72 10.22 1.55
N PRO A 61 13.63 11.09 1.11
CA PRO A 61 13.30 12.15 0.16
C PRO A 61 12.63 11.56 -1.08
N HIS A 62 11.60 12.24 -1.58
CA HIS A 62 10.84 11.84 -2.78
C HIS A 62 10.26 10.41 -2.70
N TYR A 63 10.08 9.89 -1.49
CA TYR A 63 9.39 8.63 -1.25
C TYR A 63 8.29 8.90 -0.24
N GLY A 64 7.03 8.83 -0.68
CA GLY A 64 5.91 9.18 0.18
C GLY A 64 5.79 8.29 1.41
N ARG A 65 6.11 7.01 1.26
CA ARG A 65 5.90 5.98 2.29
C ARG A 65 6.92 6.04 3.42
N LEU A 66 6.44 5.80 4.64
CA LEU A 66 7.28 5.55 5.80
C LEU A 66 7.90 4.16 5.69
N MET A 67 9.16 4.04 6.11
CA MET A 67 9.96 2.83 6.00
C MET A 67 10.44 2.38 7.37
N ALA A 68 10.08 1.16 7.78
CA ALA A 68 10.57 0.56 9.00
C ALA A 68 12.05 0.11 8.85
N LYS A 69 12.87 0.43 9.86
CA LYS A 69 14.27 -0.02 9.92
C LYS A 69 14.35 -1.39 10.61
N GLY A 70 15.12 -2.31 10.03
CA GLY A 70 15.28 -3.67 10.56
C GLY A 70 14.05 -4.57 10.33
N PRO A 71 13.99 -5.76 10.97
CA PRO A 71 12.80 -6.63 10.94
C PRO A 71 11.62 -5.91 11.59
N ALA A 72 10.50 -5.80 10.88
CA ALA A 72 9.30 -5.08 11.31
C ALA A 72 8.05 -5.66 10.64
N GLY A 73 6.88 -5.45 11.25
CA GLY A 73 5.58 -5.90 10.74
C GLY A 73 5.35 -5.47 9.30
N GLN A 74 5.75 -4.24 8.93
CA GLN A 74 5.65 -3.71 7.56
C GLN A 74 6.23 -4.62 6.46
N LYS A 75 7.18 -5.50 6.81
CA LYS A 75 7.90 -6.36 5.84
C LYS A 75 7.32 -7.77 5.75
N LEU A 76 6.38 -8.11 6.62
CA LEU A 76 5.70 -9.39 6.61
C LEU A 76 4.81 -9.53 5.37
N THR A 77 4.47 -10.78 5.06
CA THR A 77 3.43 -11.09 4.08
C THR A 77 2.05 -10.78 4.67
N ARG A 78 1.00 -10.80 3.84
CA ARG A 78 -0.37 -10.55 4.32
C ARG A 78 -0.82 -11.65 5.28
N GLU A 79 -0.44 -12.88 4.98
CA GLU A 79 -0.74 -14.06 5.76
C GLU A 79 -0.06 -13.98 7.13
N ALA A 80 1.22 -13.62 7.18
CA ALA A 80 1.94 -13.43 8.43
C ALA A 80 1.42 -12.22 9.23
N LEU A 81 1.02 -11.13 8.57
CA LEU A 81 0.37 -9.99 9.22
C LEU A 81 -0.94 -10.40 9.89
N ALA A 82 -1.80 -11.14 9.19
CA ALA A 82 -3.06 -11.63 9.74
C ALA A 82 -2.85 -12.52 10.98
N VAL A 83 -1.82 -13.38 10.96
CA VAL A 83 -1.46 -14.19 12.15
C VAL A 83 -0.92 -13.32 13.28
N ALA A 84 -0.05 -12.35 12.97
CA ALA A 84 0.60 -11.51 13.96
C ALA A 84 -0.37 -10.57 14.68
N PHE A 85 -1.29 -9.93 13.94
CA PHE A 85 -2.12 -8.84 14.42
C PHE A 85 -3.62 -9.17 14.48
N GLY A 86 -4.10 -10.16 13.73
CA GLY A 86 -5.53 -10.37 13.49
C GLY A 86 -6.37 -10.79 14.69
N SER A 87 -5.76 -11.14 15.83
CA SER A 87 -6.49 -11.45 17.07
C SER A 87 -6.82 -10.23 17.92
N HIS A 88 -6.23 -9.06 17.66
CA HIS A 88 -6.34 -7.88 18.54
C HIS A 88 -6.21 -6.55 17.79
N CYS A 89 -6.10 -6.58 16.46
CA CYS A 89 -6.02 -5.40 15.62
C CYS A 89 -6.99 -5.52 14.45
N ALA A 90 -7.48 -4.36 13.99
CA ALA A 90 -8.16 -4.21 12.73
C ALA A 90 -7.18 -3.76 11.63
N GLU A 91 -7.34 -4.32 10.43
CA GLU A 91 -6.62 -3.87 9.22
C GLU A 91 -7.32 -2.61 8.67
N LEU A 92 -6.58 -1.51 8.60
CA LEU A 92 -6.95 -0.34 7.81
C LEU A 92 -6.42 -0.54 6.39
N ASP A 93 -7.33 -0.77 5.44
CA ASP A 93 -7.01 -0.91 4.01
C ASP A 93 -7.77 0.13 3.20
N ALA A 94 -7.07 0.79 2.27
CA ALA A 94 -7.67 1.70 1.31
C ALA A 94 -7.96 0.95 -0.01
N PRO A 95 -9.18 0.41 -0.22
CA PRO A 95 -9.50 -0.31 -1.44
C PRO A 95 -9.36 0.60 -2.66
N CYS A 96 -8.68 0.12 -3.70
CA CYS A 96 -8.46 0.90 -4.92
C CYS A 96 -7.73 2.24 -4.63
N CYS A 97 -6.77 2.22 -3.69
CA CYS A 97 -6.03 3.40 -3.23
C CYS A 97 -5.43 4.23 -4.37
N HIS A 98 -4.53 3.65 -5.17
CA HIS A 98 -3.78 4.38 -6.20
C HIS A 98 -4.67 5.06 -7.25
N PRO A 99 -5.71 4.41 -7.81
CA PRO A 99 -6.66 5.06 -8.71
C PRO A 99 -7.46 6.20 -8.06
N ARG A 100 -7.87 6.04 -6.80
CA ARG A 100 -8.54 7.11 -6.03
C ARG A 100 -7.62 8.29 -5.77
N LEU A 101 -6.35 8.03 -5.44
CA LEU A 101 -5.34 9.06 -5.29
C LEU A 101 -5.07 9.80 -6.60
N LEU A 102 -5.08 9.10 -7.74
CA LEU A 102 -4.96 9.72 -9.06
C LEU A 102 -6.09 10.72 -9.32
N GLN A 103 -7.35 10.32 -9.09
CA GLN A 103 -8.50 11.22 -9.22
C GLN A 103 -8.38 12.42 -8.26
N ARG A 104 -8.07 12.17 -6.98
CA ARG A 104 -7.88 13.22 -5.98
C ARG A 104 -6.78 14.21 -6.39
N GLN A 105 -5.66 13.72 -6.91
CA GLN A 105 -4.56 14.58 -7.37
C GLN A 105 -4.99 15.46 -8.55
N LEU A 106 -5.74 14.93 -9.51
CA LEU A 106 -6.29 15.72 -10.61
C LEU A 106 -7.25 16.81 -10.10
N GLN A 107 -8.09 16.48 -9.12
CA GLN A 107 -9.01 17.43 -8.49
C GLN A 107 -8.28 18.52 -7.71
N GLN A 108 -7.26 18.17 -6.91
CA GLN A 108 -6.46 19.12 -6.15
C GLN A 108 -5.67 20.09 -7.05
N LEU A 109 -5.29 19.64 -8.25
CA LEU A 109 -4.62 20.46 -9.25
C LEU A 109 -5.58 21.23 -10.17
N ASP A 110 -6.89 21.15 -9.93
CA ASP A 110 -7.94 21.81 -10.74
C ASP A 110 -7.88 21.46 -12.24
N ILE A 111 -7.53 20.20 -12.54
CA ILE A 111 -7.41 19.67 -13.91
C ILE A 111 -8.27 18.41 -14.13
N TRP A 112 -9.16 18.11 -13.19
CA TRP A 112 -10.12 17.02 -13.32
C TRP A 112 -11.26 17.40 -14.28
N ASP A 113 -11.51 16.53 -15.26
CA ASP A 113 -12.63 16.64 -16.18
C ASP A 113 -13.43 15.32 -16.18
N PRO A 114 -14.66 15.30 -15.63
CA PRO A 114 -15.46 14.09 -15.52
C PRO A 114 -15.94 13.54 -16.87
N VAL A 115 -15.95 14.36 -17.92
CA VAL A 115 -16.29 13.92 -19.29
C VAL A 115 -15.07 13.23 -19.92
N LYS A 116 -13.88 13.75 -19.65
CA LYS A 116 -12.62 13.20 -20.16
C LYS A 116 -12.20 11.91 -19.46
N PHE A 117 -12.43 11.81 -18.14
CA PHE A 117 -11.98 10.72 -17.28
C PHE A 117 -13.12 9.79 -16.83
N ILE A 118 -14.08 9.54 -17.73
CA ILE A 118 -15.28 8.77 -17.42
C ILE A 118 -15.02 7.30 -17.09
N MET A 119 -14.04 6.66 -17.75
CA MET A 119 -13.69 5.27 -17.45
C MET A 119 -12.93 5.15 -16.14
N LEU A 120 -12.04 6.10 -15.84
CA LEU A 120 -11.36 6.18 -14.56
C LEU A 120 -12.34 6.35 -13.40
N ASP A 121 -13.30 7.26 -13.53
CA ASP A 121 -14.35 7.47 -12.52
C ASP A 121 -15.18 6.20 -12.29
N LYS A 122 -15.68 5.58 -13.38
CA LYS A 122 -16.43 4.32 -13.30
C LYS A 122 -15.62 3.19 -12.68
N PHE A 123 -14.34 3.09 -13.01
CA PHE A 123 -13.45 2.09 -12.43
C PHE A 123 -13.31 2.28 -10.91
N ILE A 124 -13.13 3.51 -10.44
CA ILE A 124 -12.98 3.81 -9.00
C ILE A 124 -14.23 3.38 -8.21
N VAL A 125 -15.41 3.63 -8.76
CA VAL A 125 -16.69 3.27 -8.13
C VAL A 125 -16.94 1.76 -8.18
N HIS A 126 -16.61 1.10 -9.29
CA HIS A 126 -16.99 -0.29 -9.59
C HIS A 126 -15.78 -1.24 -9.73
N TYR A 127 -14.70 -1.01 -8.99
CA TYR A 127 -13.44 -1.73 -9.20
C TYR A 127 -13.56 -3.26 -8.99
N LYS A 128 -14.48 -3.71 -8.13
CA LYS A 128 -14.73 -5.15 -7.88
C LYS A 128 -15.43 -5.80 -9.07
N GLU A 129 -16.43 -5.12 -9.61
CA GLU A 129 -17.21 -5.56 -10.77
C GLU A 129 -16.33 -5.58 -12.03
N TRP A 130 -15.45 -4.60 -12.20
CA TRP A 130 -14.44 -4.61 -13.27
C TRP A 130 -13.53 -5.84 -13.18
N ARG A 131 -13.08 -6.18 -11.97
CA ARG A 131 -12.24 -7.37 -11.73
C ARG A 131 -12.98 -8.66 -12.07
N LEU A 132 -14.24 -8.78 -11.67
CA LEU A 132 -15.10 -9.93 -11.98
C LEU A 132 -15.32 -10.07 -13.49
N CYS A 133 -15.78 -8.99 -14.13
CA CYS A 133 -16.05 -8.96 -15.56
C CYS A 133 -14.80 -9.30 -16.38
N LEU A 134 -13.63 -8.78 -16.00
CA LEU A 134 -12.39 -9.08 -16.70
C LEU A 134 -11.95 -10.53 -16.51
N ALA A 135 -12.10 -11.09 -15.31
CA ALA A 135 -11.79 -12.49 -15.03
C ALA A 135 -12.65 -13.43 -15.89
N GLU A 136 -13.95 -13.14 -16.01
CA GLU A 136 -14.87 -13.86 -16.89
C GLU A 136 -14.48 -13.70 -18.37
N TYR A 137 -14.21 -12.47 -18.82
CA TYR A 137 -13.83 -12.18 -20.20
C TYR A 137 -12.53 -12.89 -20.63
N MET A 138 -11.54 -12.95 -19.75
CA MET A 138 -10.24 -13.59 -20.01
C MET A 138 -10.21 -15.08 -19.67
N ASN A 139 -11.27 -15.62 -19.07
CA ASN A 139 -11.32 -16.97 -18.51
C ASN A 139 -10.14 -17.28 -17.56
N ASN A 140 -9.84 -16.33 -16.67
CA ASN A 140 -8.71 -16.39 -15.73
C ASN A 140 -9.17 -16.19 -14.28
N SER A 141 -8.25 -16.38 -13.33
CA SER A 141 -8.53 -16.12 -11.92
C SER A 141 -8.74 -14.63 -11.63
N LEU A 142 -9.42 -14.33 -10.52
CA LEU A 142 -9.55 -12.95 -10.04
C LEU A 142 -8.19 -12.29 -9.80
N ASP A 143 -7.19 -13.03 -9.34
CA ASP A 143 -5.86 -12.48 -9.07
C ASP A 143 -5.14 -12.06 -10.37
N GLU A 144 -5.28 -12.85 -11.44
CA GLU A 144 -4.78 -12.48 -12.76
C GLU A 144 -5.49 -11.26 -13.34
N ALA A 145 -6.83 -11.19 -13.21
CA ALA A 145 -7.59 -10.00 -13.61
C ALA A 145 -7.18 -8.74 -12.82
N LYS A 146 -6.89 -8.88 -11.52
CA LYS A 146 -6.35 -7.79 -10.70
C LYS A 146 -4.99 -7.34 -11.22
N VAL A 147 -4.09 -8.27 -11.55
CA VAL A 147 -2.77 -7.95 -12.12
C VAL A 147 -2.91 -7.19 -13.44
N GLU A 148 -3.85 -7.60 -14.29
CA GLU A 148 -4.12 -6.94 -15.57
C GLU A 148 -4.65 -5.51 -15.40
N LEU A 149 -5.62 -5.30 -14.51
CA LEU A 149 -6.11 -3.95 -14.16
C LEU A 149 -5.00 -3.09 -13.54
N THR A 150 -4.23 -3.68 -12.62
CA THR A 150 -3.12 -3.00 -11.94
C THR A 150 -2.08 -2.53 -12.96
N ARG A 151 -1.74 -3.34 -13.97
CA ARG A 151 -0.77 -2.99 -15.00
C ARG A 151 -1.05 -1.64 -15.66
N ILE A 152 -2.31 -1.31 -15.91
CA ILE A 152 -2.72 -0.03 -16.53
C ILE A 152 -2.25 1.16 -15.68
N PHE A 153 -2.45 1.08 -14.36
CA PHE A 153 -2.08 2.14 -13.42
C PHE A 153 -0.57 2.27 -13.18
N TYR A 154 0.22 1.28 -13.61
CA TYR A 154 1.69 1.34 -13.59
C TYR A 154 2.29 1.52 -15.00
N GLY A 155 1.50 2.03 -15.94
CA GLY A 155 1.95 2.46 -17.26
C GLY A 155 2.18 1.34 -18.26
N GLY A 156 1.68 0.13 -17.97
CA GLY A 156 1.62 -0.94 -18.95
C GLY A 156 0.35 -0.85 -19.80
N LYS A 157 0.36 -1.57 -20.92
CA LYS A 157 -0.81 -1.71 -21.80
C LYS A 157 -1.63 -2.94 -21.41
N PRO A 158 -2.96 -2.91 -21.60
CA PRO A 158 -3.78 -4.12 -21.51
C PRO A 158 -3.23 -5.24 -22.41
N SER A 159 -3.25 -6.49 -21.92
CA SER A 159 -2.89 -7.68 -22.72
C SER A 159 -4.00 -8.09 -23.70
N VAL A 160 -5.21 -7.59 -23.49
CA VAL A 160 -6.39 -7.85 -24.32
C VAL A 160 -6.95 -6.56 -24.87
N GLU A 161 -7.48 -6.62 -26.09
CA GLU A 161 -8.06 -5.47 -26.78
C GLU A 161 -9.55 -5.26 -26.41
N ALA A 162 -9.85 -5.19 -25.12
CA ALA A 162 -11.17 -4.82 -24.66
C ALA A 162 -11.33 -3.28 -24.76
N PRO A 163 -12.33 -2.73 -25.49
CA PRO A 163 -12.44 -1.29 -25.72
C PRO A 163 -12.46 -0.45 -24.44
N PHE A 164 -13.12 -0.93 -23.38
CA PHE A 164 -13.18 -0.24 -22.10
C PHE A 164 -11.82 -0.21 -21.36
N LEU A 165 -11.00 -1.26 -21.50
CA LEU A 165 -9.63 -1.28 -20.95
C LEU A 165 -8.69 -0.37 -21.73
N LEU A 166 -8.81 -0.37 -23.06
CA LEU A 166 -8.03 0.54 -23.90
C LEU A 166 -8.36 2.00 -23.58
N LYS A 167 -9.65 2.31 -23.38
CA LYS A 167 -10.07 3.67 -22.97
C LYS A 167 -9.60 4.03 -21.56
N LEU A 168 -9.72 3.13 -20.59
CA LEU A 168 -9.16 3.34 -19.25
C LEU A 168 -7.64 3.59 -19.31
N CYS A 169 -6.92 2.83 -20.12
CA CYS A 169 -5.48 2.99 -20.31
C CYS A 169 -5.12 4.36 -20.91
N ASP A 170 -5.85 4.81 -21.92
CA ASP A 170 -5.71 6.16 -22.50
C ASP A 170 -5.95 7.25 -21.44
N GLU A 171 -7.04 7.14 -20.68
CA GLU A 171 -7.37 8.10 -19.62
C GLU A 171 -6.31 8.16 -18.52
N VAL A 172 -5.79 7.01 -18.07
CA VAL A 172 -4.72 6.94 -17.06
C VAL A 172 -3.41 7.53 -17.58
N GLN A 173 -3.04 7.25 -18.83
CA GLN A 173 -1.84 7.86 -19.44
C GLN A 173 -2.01 9.37 -19.59
N CYS A 174 -3.19 9.83 -19.99
CA CYS A 174 -3.47 11.25 -20.11
C CYS A 174 -3.41 11.96 -18.75
N ALA A 175 -4.03 11.36 -17.72
CA ALA A 175 -3.96 11.86 -16.35
C ALA A 175 -2.51 11.95 -15.84
N ALA A 176 -1.72 10.90 -16.05
CA ALA A 176 -0.30 10.88 -15.70
C ALA A 176 0.46 12.04 -16.34
N GLN A 177 0.30 12.24 -17.66
CA GLN A 177 0.97 13.32 -18.38
C GLN A 177 0.53 14.70 -17.90
N MET A 178 -0.76 14.90 -17.61
CA MET A 178 -1.26 16.18 -17.12
C MET A 178 -0.67 16.52 -15.75
N ILE A 179 -0.61 15.55 -14.82
CA ILE A 179 0.02 15.74 -13.51
C ILE A 179 1.52 16.02 -13.66
N LEU A 180 2.24 15.23 -14.45
CA LEU A 180 3.70 15.34 -14.59
C LEU A 180 4.14 16.61 -15.33
N ARG A 181 3.28 17.20 -16.16
CA ARG A 181 3.53 18.48 -16.83
C ARG A 181 3.07 19.69 -16.02
N HIS A 182 2.33 19.48 -14.93
CA HIS A 182 1.91 20.57 -14.06
C HIS A 182 3.11 21.21 -13.36
N PRO A 183 3.16 22.55 -13.16
CA PRO A 183 4.30 23.21 -12.52
C PRO A 183 4.68 22.65 -11.14
N SER A 184 3.70 22.13 -10.38
CA SER A 184 3.96 21.51 -9.07
C SER A 184 4.76 20.22 -9.15
N ALA A 185 4.85 19.58 -10.32
CA ALA A 185 5.60 18.35 -10.52
C ALA A 185 7.06 18.59 -10.95
N LEU A 186 7.50 19.85 -11.07
CA LEU A 186 8.83 20.19 -11.59
C LEU A 186 9.96 19.56 -10.77
N GLU A 187 9.83 19.49 -9.44
CA GLU A 187 10.83 18.87 -8.55
C GLU A 187 11.06 17.37 -8.82
N TRP A 188 10.15 16.73 -9.57
CA TRP A 188 10.20 15.30 -9.89
C TRP A 188 10.85 15.02 -11.25
N SER A 189 11.13 16.04 -12.07
CA SER A 189 11.52 15.89 -13.49
C SER A 189 12.77 15.04 -13.70
N ASP A 190 13.72 15.12 -12.77
CA ASP A 190 15.04 14.48 -12.90
C ASP A 190 15.14 13.16 -12.13
N LEU A 191 14.04 12.74 -11.48
CA LEU A 191 14.01 11.52 -10.67
C LEU A 191 13.71 10.29 -11.54
N TYR A 192 14.25 9.14 -11.11
CA TYR A 192 13.95 7.80 -11.65
C TYR A 192 14.26 7.58 -13.13
N ASN A 193 15.16 8.38 -13.71
CA ASN A 193 15.61 8.25 -15.11
C ASN A 193 16.20 6.86 -15.43
N ASP A 194 16.70 6.15 -14.42
CA ASP A 194 17.24 4.79 -14.51
C ASP A 194 16.17 3.69 -14.63
N ARG A 195 14.90 4.02 -14.37
CA ARG A 195 13.81 3.04 -14.35
C ARG A 195 13.27 2.76 -15.75
N ARG A 196 12.69 1.58 -15.94
CA ARG A 196 12.06 1.17 -17.22
C ARG A 196 10.92 2.11 -17.66
N ASN A 197 10.17 2.65 -16.70
CA ASN A 197 9.13 3.64 -16.93
C ASN A 197 9.31 4.80 -15.93
N PRO A 198 10.17 5.79 -16.26
CA PRO A 198 10.47 6.91 -15.37
C PRO A 198 9.22 7.73 -15.03
N GLU A 199 8.37 8.00 -16.01
CA GLU A 199 7.15 8.82 -15.85
C GLU A 199 6.20 8.21 -14.81
N PHE A 200 5.85 6.93 -14.96
CA PHE A 200 4.98 6.27 -13.98
C PHE A 200 5.65 6.02 -12.63
N SER A 201 6.99 5.95 -12.59
CA SER A 201 7.73 5.93 -11.32
C SER A 201 7.59 7.26 -10.57
N ARG A 202 7.67 8.40 -11.28
CA ARG A 202 7.43 9.74 -10.72
C ARG A 202 5.99 9.90 -10.26
N LEU A 203 5.03 9.52 -11.10
CA LEU A 203 3.61 9.56 -10.74
C LEU A 203 3.35 8.74 -9.48
N SER A 204 3.85 7.51 -9.42
CA SER A 204 3.70 6.64 -8.24
C SER A 204 4.29 7.29 -6.99
N ALA A 205 5.40 8.00 -7.11
CA ALA A 205 6.04 8.67 -5.99
C ALA A 205 5.22 9.89 -5.51
N ILE A 206 4.69 10.69 -6.44
CA ILE A 206 3.75 11.79 -6.16
C ILE A 206 2.52 11.24 -5.42
N LEU A 207 1.88 10.20 -5.96
CA LEU A 207 0.67 9.63 -5.36
C LEU A 207 0.97 8.97 -4.01
N SER A 208 2.15 8.36 -3.82
CA SER A 208 2.57 7.86 -2.51
C SER A 208 2.74 8.97 -1.48
N VAL A 209 3.08 10.21 -1.89
CA VAL A 209 3.16 11.36 -0.96
C VAL A 209 1.75 11.75 -0.50
N GLU A 210 0.76 11.74 -1.39
CA GLU A 210 -0.64 11.97 -1.01
C GLU A 210 -1.19 10.85 -0.13
N GLU A 211 -0.87 9.59 -0.43
CA GLU A 211 -1.16 8.42 0.42
C GLU A 211 -0.66 8.66 1.85
N ALA A 212 0.58 9.10 1.99
CA ALA A 212 1.20 9.34 3.28
C ALA A 212 0.57 10.52 4.04
N LYS A 213 0.11 11.57 3.34
CA LYS A 213 -0.65 12.67 3.97
C LYS A 213 -1.98 12.16 4.53
N MET A 214 -2.68 11.30 3.79
CA MET A 214 -3.93 10.70 4.25
C MET A 214 -3.71 9.80 5.47
N LEU A 215 -2.70 8.92 5.44
CA LEU A 215 -2.36 8.08 6.60
C LEU A 215 -1.88 8.90 7.80
N ALA A 216 -1.14 9.99 7.57
CA ALA A 216 -0.71 10.89 8.63
C ALA A 216 -1.90 11.54 9.34
N ALA A 217 -2.93 11.98 8.60
CA ALA A 217 -4.14 12.54 9.21
C ALA A 217 -4.86 11.51 10.11
N ILE A 218 -4.98 10.24 9.66
CA ILE A 218 -5.56 9.17 10.50
C ILE A 218 -4.69 8.91 11.73
N TYR A 219 -3.36 8.89 11.57
CA TYR A 219 -2.44 8.70 12.67
C TYR A 219 -2.48 9.85 13.69
N GLU A 220 -2.66 11.10 13.25
CA GLU A 220 -2.82 12.25 14.15
C GLU A 220 -4.10 12.16 14.99
N ASP A 221 -5.16 11.55 14.46
CA ASP A 221 -6.43 11.38 15.17
C ASP A 221 -6.42 10.22 16.19
N ILE A 222 -5.68 9.13 15.91
CA ILE A 222 -5.64 7.91 16.77
C ILE A 222 -4.21 7.35 16.95
N PRO A 223 -3.23 8.17 17.39
CA PRO A 223 -1.81 7.79 17.38
C PRO A 223 -1.50 6.58 18.26
N GLU A 224 -2.18 6.44 19.41
CA GLU A 224 -1.98 5.36 20.37
C GLU A 224 -2.50 4.00 19.90
N LEU A 225 -3.39 3.98 18.90
CA LEU A 225 -3.95 2.74 18.37
C LEU A 225 -3.08 2.14 17.27
N PHE A 226 -2.30 2.94 16.55
CA PHE A 226 -1.46 2.44 15.45
C PHE A 226 -0.38 1.47 15.94
N GLN A 227 -0.41 0.26 15.37
CA GLN A 227 0.59 -0.78 15.66
C GLN A 227 1.65 -0.84 14.56
N VAL A 228 1.23 -0.83 13.29
CA VAL A 228 2.14 -0.95 12.14
C VAL A 228 1.62 -0.14 10.96
N PHE A 229 2.53 0.51 10.24
CA PHE A 229 2.23 1.09 8.92
C PHE A 229 2.56 0.08 7.82
N ILE A 230 1.58 -0.20 6.95
CA ILE A 230 1.78 -1.01 5.75
C ILE A 230 1.63 -0.13 4.51
N PHE A 231 1.94 -0.67 3.33
CA PHE A 231 1.61 0.03 2.09
C PHE A 231 0.09 -0.01 1.90
N ASP A 232 -0.49 1.13 1.51
CA ASP A 232 -1.91 1.35 1.32
C ASP A 232 -2.77 1.21 2.60
N GLY A 233 -2.14 1.27 3.80
CA GLY A 233 -2.86 1.01 5.05
C GLY A 233 -2.04 0.94 6.35
N GLY A 234 -2.63 0.28 7.35
CA GLY A 234 -2.01 0.02 8.66
C GLY A 234 -2.77 -1.05 9.45
N TYR A 235 -2.25 -1.43 10.61
CA TYR A 235 -3.06 -2.12 11.62
C TYR A 235 -3.18 -1.22 12.84
N VAL A 236 -4.39 -1.16 13.38
CA VAL A 236 -4.72 -0.43 14.60
C VAL A 236 -5.25 -1.40 15.65
N ASN A 237 -4.84 -1.21 16.89
CA ASN A 237 -5.33 -1.99 18.02
C ASN A 237 -6.85 -1.80 18.14
N ASP A 238 -7.57 -2.93 18.19
CA ASP A 238 -9.00 -2.95 18.42
C ASP A 238 -9.28 -3.60 19.77
N ARG A 239 -9.67 -2.75 20.73
CA ARG A 239 -9.97 -3.17 22.10
C ARG A 239 -11.12 -4.18 22.16
N HIS A 240 -12.02 -4.20 21.18
CA HIS A 240 -13.15 -5.14 21.15
C HIS A 240 -12.77 -6.53 20.64
N LEU A 241 -11.67 -6.67 19.90
CA LEU A 241 -11.13 -7.96 19.47
C LEU A 241 -10.24 -8.60 20.53
N ALA A 242 -9.57 -7.79 21.36
CA ALA A 242 -8.68 -8.28 22.42
C ALA A 242 -9.41 -9.01 23.57
N ASP A 243 -10.71 -8.77 23.74
CA ASP A 243 -11.56 -9.34 24.80
C ASP A 243 -12.31 -10.64 24.38
N GLN A 244 -12.00 -11.21 23.20
CA GLN A 244 -12.60 -12.45 22.66
C GLN A 244 -11.63 -13.64 22.75
#